data_AF-A0AAP2Z9X3-F1
#
_entry.id   AF-A0AAP2Z9X3-F1
#
_cell.length_a   1.000
_cell.length_b   1.000
_cell.length_c   1.000
_cell.angle_alpha   90.00
_cell.angle_beta   90.00
_cell.angle_gamma   90.00
#
_symmetry.space_group_name_H-M   'P 1'
#
loop_
_entity.id
_entity.type
_entity.pdbx_description
1 polymer ?
#
loop_
_entity_poly.entity_id
_entity_poly.type
_entity_poly.pdbx_seq_one_letter_code
_entity_poly.pdbx_strand_id
1 'polypeptide(L)'
;MGERSHPLPVGRQGLEPLLAILVIGFAGLYFLEVPVFLPAFGAVLFELLILLLPGLLAVSVLLGVGAHAWRLVSTYIGDGKRTYLGDNAITHLLFSVALVVVAANTLWWVVGSVYFMYIARVGGIPPSIVALFAGAVLGVVVLCQAAFVRLFPAGPLEWFRGR
;
A
#
# COMPACT_ATOMS: atom_id res chain seq x y z
N MET A 1 -36.06 -17.96 -12.85
CA MET A 1 -35.27 -16.73 -13.04
C MET A 1 -34.57 -16.44 -11.73
N GLY A 2 -33.36 -17.00 -11.54
CA GLY A 2 -32.56 -16.76 -10.35
C GLY A 2 -31.61 -15.61 -10.63
N GLU A 3 -31.77 -14.51 -9.90
CA GLU A 3 -30.82 -13.41 -9.87
C GLU A 3 -29.43 -13.96 -9.55
N ARG A 4 -28.52 -13.85 -10.51
CA ARG A 4 -27.10 -14.02 -10.27
C ARG A 4 -26.68 -12.81 -9.46
N SER A 5 -26.72 -12.93 -8.14
CA SER A 5 -25.95 -12.08 -7.24
C SER A 5 -24.49 -12.25 -7.61
N HIS A 6 -24.01 -11.44 -8.55
CA HIS A 6 -22.59 -11.18 -8.69
C HIS A 6 -22.11 -10.75 -7.31
N PRO A 7 -21.20 -11.49 -6.65
CA PRO A 7 -20.50 -10.91 -5.53
C PRO A 7 -19.67 -9.78 -6.12
N LEU A 8 -20.20 -8.55 -6.01
CA LEU A 8 -19.41 -7.34 -6.19
C LEU A 8 -18.13 -7.54 -5.36
N PRO A 9 -16.93 -7.20 -5.87
CA PRO A 9 -15.72 -7.20 -5.06
C PRO A 9 -15.89 -6.13 -3.96
N VAL A 10 -16.51 -6.53 -2.85
CA VAL A 10 -16.94 -5.63 -1.78
C VAL A 10 -15.71 -4.97 -1.14
N GLY A 11 -15.56 -3.67 -1.39
CA GLY A 11 -15.07 -2.70 -0.40
C GLY A 11 -13.59 -2.32 -0.38
N ARG A 12 -12.68 -3.00 -1.10
CA ARG A 12 -11.22 -2.76 -0.94
C ARG A 12 -10.51 -1.97 -2.06
N GLN A 13 -11.16 -1.73 -3.20
CA GLN A 13 -10.54 -1.03 -4.34
C GLN A 13 -10.44 0.50 -4.21
N GLY A 14 -11.02 1.13 -3.17
CA GLY A 14 -11.01 2.58 -2.99
C GLY A 14 -10.08 3.09 -1.90
N LEU A 15 -9.90 2.33 -0.81
CA LEU A 15 -9.22 2.83 0.39
C LEU A 15 -7.70 2.92 0.22
N GLU A 16 -7.07 1.88 -0.35
CA GLU A 16 -5.62 1.85 -0.60
C GLU A 16 -5.12 2.98 -1.50
N PRO A 17 -5.73 3.28 -2.67
CA PRO A 17 -5.30 4.39 -3.49
C PRO A 17 -5.59 5.75 -2.85
N LEU A 18 -6.68 5.89 -2.09
CA LEU A 18 -6.98 7.11 -1.33
C LEU A 18 -5.91 7.35 -0.26
N LEU A 19 -5.57 6.32 0.53
CA LEU A 19 -4.49 6.35 1.53
C LEU A 19 -3.14 6.64 0.87
N ALA A 20 -2.86 6.05 -0.29
CA ALA A 20 -1.63 6.33 -1.03
C ALA A 20 -1.54 7.79 -1.46
N ILE A 21 -2.61 8.36 -2.03
CA ILE A 21 -2.67 9.78 -2.40
C ILE A 21 -2.50 10.66 -1.16
N LEU A 22 -3.17 10.33 -0.05
CA LEU A 22 -3.04 11.08 1.20
C LEU A 22 -1.61 11.05 1.72
N VAL A 23 -0.95 9.89 1.78
CA VAL A 23 0.42 9.76 2.25
C VAL A 23 1.40 10.52 1.35
N ILE A 24 1.27 10.41 0.02
CA ILE A 24 2.12 11.13 -0.93
C ILE A 24 1.90 12.64 -0.82
N GLY A 25 0.64 13.08 -0.79
CA GLY A 25 0.29 14.49 -0.66
C GLY A 25 0.82 15.07 0.65
N PHE A 26 0.64 14.34 1.76
CA PHE A 26 1.14 14.75 3.07
C PHE A 26 2.67 14.78 3.14
N ALA A 27 3.35 13.81 2.52
CA ALA A 27 4.81 13.84 2.38
C ALA A 27 5.27 15.03 1.51
N GLY A 28 4.59 15.30 0.40
CA GLY A 28 4.86 16.47 -0.45
C GLY A 28 4.73 17.78 0.31
N LEU A 29 3.63 17.96 1.05
CA LEU A 29 3.41 19.12 1.93
C LEU A 29 4.51 19.23 2.99
N TYR A 30 4.89 18.12 3.63
CA TYR A 30 5.95 18.08 4.64
C TYR A 30 7.31 18.52 4.07
N PHE A 31 7.70 18.02 2.89
CA PHE A 31 9.01 18.33 2.30
C PHE A 31 9.05 19.69 1.58
N LEU A 32 7.93 20.18 1.05
CA LEU A 32 7.86 21.43 0.28
C LEU A 32 7.53 22.66 1.15
N GLU A 33 6.70 22.52 2.19
CA GLU A 33 6.19 23.66 2.98
C GLU A 33 6.20 23.40 4.49
N VAL A 34 7.40 23.36 5.07
CA VAL A 34 7.60 23.23 6.53
C VAL A 34 7.03 24.40 7.36
N PRO A 35 7.18 25.70 6.98
CA PRO A 35 6.84 26.78 7.90
C PRO A 35 5.35 27.18 7.95
N VAL A 36 4.53 26.79 6.97
CA VAL A 36 3.12 27.25 6.85
C VAL A 36 2.14 26.29 7.52
N PHE A 37 2.42 24.98 7.51
CA PHE A 37 1.48 23.95 8.00
C PHE A 37 1.56 23.68 9.51
N LEU A 38 2.75 23.81 10.12
CA LEU A 38 2.97 23.56 11.55
C LEU A 38 2.05 24.38 12.49
N PRO A 39 1.83 25.69 12.26
CA PRO A 39 0.97 26.50 13.13
C PRO A 39 -0.52 26.16 12.97
N ALA A 40 -0.94 25.69 11.79
CA ALA A 40 -2.36 25.51 11.45
C ALA A 40 -2.95 24.18 11.98
N PHE A 41 -2.13 23.11 12.05
CA PHE A 41 -2.59 21.78 12.48
C PHE A 41 -2.29 21.45 13.94
N GLY A 42 -1.41 22.21 14.59
CA GLY A 42 -0.90 21.88 15.93
C GLY A 42 0.14 20.76 15.88
N ALA A 43 1.27 20.96 16.57
CA ALA A 43 2.45 20.09 16.47
C ALA A 43 2.15 18.61 16.77
N VAL A 44 1.34 18.33 17.80
CA VAL A 44 1.01 16.96 18.21
C VAL A 44 0.18 16.23 17.15
N LEU A 45 -0.81 16.91 16.56
CA LEU A 45 -1.71 16.31 15.58
C LEU A 45 -0.97 16.04 14.26
N PHE A 46 -0.07 16.95 13.89
CA PHE A 46 0.82 16.79 12.76
C PHE A 46 1.76 15.58 12.92
N GLU A 47 2.36 15.44 14.09
CA GLU A 47 3.27 14.33 14.40
C GLU A 47 2.55 12.98 14.44
N LEU A 48 1.32 12.95 14.95
CA LEU A 48 0.45 11.77 14.85
C LEU A 48 0.13 11.42 13.40
N LEU A 49 -0.24 12.38 12.56
CA LEU A 49 -0.56 12.14 11.14
C LEU A 49 0.64 11.58 10.37
N ILE A 50 1.86 12.06 10.66
CA ILE A 50 3.10 11.58 10.05
C ILE A 50 3.30 10.07 10.27
N LEU A 51 2.91 9.53 11.43
CA LEU A 51 3.00 8.09 11.68
C LEU A 51 1.74 7.34 11.26
N LEU A 52 0.57 7.91 11.53
CA LEU A 52 -0.71 7.22 11.38
C LEU A 52 -1.03 6.93 9.92
N LEU A 53 -0.83 7.91 9.02
CA LEU A 53 -1.12 7.76 7.59
C LEU A 53 -0.30 6.65 6.93
N PRO A 54 1.05 6.64 7.01
CA PRO A 54 1.84 5.56 6.42
C PRO A 54 1.61 4.22 7.12
N GLY A 55 1.36 4.21 8.44
CA GLY A 55 1.00 2.99 9.17
C GLY A 55 -0.31 2.37 8.70
N LEU A 56 -1.36 3.17 8.56
CA LEU A 56 -2.67 2.74 8.03
C LEU A 56 -2.54 2.18 6.61
N LEU A 57 -1.79 2.84 5.73
CA LEU A 57 -1.51 2.36 4.38
C LEU A 57 -0.82 0.99 4.42
N ALA A 58 0.24 0.84 5.21
CA ALA A 58 0.98 -0.41 5.33
C ALA A 58 0.12 -1.57 5.85
N VAL A 59 -0.68 -1.33 6.90
CA VAL A 59 -1.62 -2.34 7.42
C VAL A 59 -2.66 -2.71 6.37
N SER A 60 -3.23 -1.72 5.68
CA SER A 60 -4.21 -1.97 4.62
C SER A 60 -3.63 -2.86 3.52
N VAL A 61 -2.44 -2.53 3.02
CA VAL A 61 -1.75 -3.30 1.97
C VAL A 61 -1.47 -4.72 2.44
N LEU A 62 -0.95 -4.92 3.67
CA LEU A 62 -0.68 -6.26 4.20
C LEU A 62 -1.96 -7.09 4.34
N LEU A 63 -3.05 -6.49 4.82
CA LEU A 63 -4.36 -7.16 4.91
C LEU A 63 -4.94 -7.46 3.53
N GLY A 64 -4.71 -6.59 2.54
CA GLY A 64 -5.10 -6.77 1.14
C GLY A 64 -4.39 -7.97 0.51
N VAL A 65 -3.06 -7.96 0.57
CA VAL A 65 -2.20 -9.04 0.05
C VAL A 65 -2.45 -10.36 0.79
N GLY A 66 -2.58 -10.33 2.12
CA GLY A 66 -2.85 -11.51 2.93
C GLY A 66 -4.18 -12.19 2.60
N ALA A 67 -5.24 -11.40 2.40
CA ALA A 67 -6.53 -11.94 1.97
C ALA A 67 -6.47 -12.55 0.56
N HIS A 68 -5.68 -11.96 -0.34
CA HIS A 68 -5.49 -12.49 -1.68
C HIS A 68 -4.70 -13.81 -1.66
N ALA A 69 -3.62 -13.87 -0.88
CA ALA A 69 -2.84 -15.09 -0.68
C ALA A 69 -3.69 -16.21 -0.07
N TRP A 70 -4.51 -15.91 0.94
CA TRP A 70 -5.41 -16.88 1.55
C TRP A 70 -6.41 -17.46 0.54
N ARG A 71 -7.03 -16.61 -0.29
CA ARG A 71 -7.93 -17.07 -1.37
C ARG A 71 -7.20 -17.98 -2.36
N LEU A 72 -6.00 -17.62 -2.77
CA LEU A 72 -5.18 -18.42 -3.68
C LEU A 72 -4.87 -19.81 -3.10
N VAL A 73 -4.41 -19.86 -1.84
CA VAL A 73 -4.12 -21.10 -1.11
C VAL A 73 -5.39 -21.95 -0.94
N SER A 74 -6.51 -21.34 -0.56
CA SER A 74 -7.78 -22.06 -0.41
C SER A 74 -8.29 -22.70 -1.70
N THR A 75 -8.00 -22.07 -2.85
CA THR A 75 -8.38 -22.60 -4.16
C THR A 75 -7.47 -23.77 -4.57
N TYR A 76 -6.18 -23.69 -4.22
CA TYR A 76 -5.21 -24.76 -4.47
C TYR A 76 -5.49 -26.02 -3.64
N ILE A 77 -5.99 -25.85 -2.41
CA ILE A 77 -6.41 -26.96 -1.54
C ILE A 77 -7.79 -27.51 -1.94
N GLY A 78 -8.64 -26.68 -2.55
CA GLY A 78 -10.07 -26.97 -2.77
C GLY A 78 -10.44 -27.67 -4.08
N ASP A 79 -9.76 -27.43 -5.21
CA ASP A 79 -10.09 -28.13 -6.46
C ASP A 79 -9.01 -27.95 -7.54
N GLY A 80 -8.45 -29.06 -8.02
CA GLY A 80 -7.26 -29.10 -8.89
C GLY A 80 -7.46 -28.69 -10.35
N LYS A 81 -8.43 -27.83 -10.71
CA LYS A 81 -8.71 -27.50 -12.12
C LYS A 81 -9.14 -26.05 -12.31
N ARG A 82 -8.16 -25.15 -12.48
CA ARG A 82 -8.15 -23.95 -13.36
C ARG A 82 -7.10 -22.94 -12.88
N THR A 83 -5.83 -23.22 -13.12
CA THR A 83 -4.83 -22.15 -13.16
C THR A 83 -4.60 -21.78 -14.62
N TYR A 84 -5.26 -20.70 -15.05
CA TYR A 84 -4.90 -19.96 -16.26
C TYR A 84 -3.52 -19.34 -16.00
N LEU A 85 -2.48 -20.16 -16.17
CA LEU A 85 -1.08 -19.81 -16.01
C LEU A 85 -0.64 -19.06 -17.28
N GLY A 86 -1.20 -17.86 -17.45
CA GLY A 86 -0.69 -16.86 -18.38
C GLY A 86 0.39 -16.02 -17.70
N ASP A 87 1.27 -15.42 -18.50
CA ASP A 87 2.43 -14.62 -18.08
C ASP A 87 2.15 -13.52 -17.03
N ASN A 88 0.87 -13.15 -16.84
CA ASN A 88 0.40 -12.29 -15.75
C ASN A 88 0.64 -12.84 -14.34
N ALA A 89 0.80 -14.16 -14.16
CA ALA A 89 1.01 -14.74 -12.83
C ALA A 89 2.35 -14.31 -12.21
N ILE A 90 3.40 -14.19 -13.02
CA ILE A 90 4.75 -13.86 -12.55
C ILE A 90 4.86 -12.38 -12.19
N THR A 91 4.35 -11.48 -13.03
CA THR A 91 4.34 -10.04 -12.76
C THR A 91 3.48 -9.72 -11.54
N HIS A 92 2.31 -10.35 -11.40
CA HIS A 92 1.45 -10.16 -10.23
C HIS A 92 2.09 -10.70 -8.94
N LEU A 93 2.82 -11.82 -9.02
CA LEU A 93 3.61 -12.35 -7.89
C LEU A 93 4.71 -11.37 -7.48
N LEU A 94 5.46 -10.83 -8.45
CA LEU A 94 6.54 -9.88 -8.19
C LEU A 94 6.04 -8.60 -7.50
N PHE A 95 4.93 -8.03 -7.99
CA PHE A 95 4.28 -6.87 -7.36
C PHE A 95 3.78 -7.18 -5.94
N SER A 96 3.19 -8.35 -5.73
CA SER A 96 2.73 -8.79 -4.41
C SER A 96 3.89 -8.88 -3.41
N VAL A 97 5.01 -9.49 -3.82
CA VAL A 97 6.22 -9.58 -2.99
C VAL A 97 6.79 -8.20 -2.69
N ALA A 98 6.90 -7.33 -3.70
CA ALA A 98 7.38 -5.96 -3.52
C ALA A 98 6.51 -5.18 -2.52
N LEU A 99 5.18 -5.29 -2.63
CA LEU A 99 4.24 -4.64 -1.71
C LEU A 99 4.40 -5.15 -0.28
N VAL A 100 4.55 -6.46 -0.08
CA VAL A 100 4.75 -7.03 1.25
C VAL A 100 6.06 -6.51 1.87
N VAL A 101 7.15 -6.53 1.11
CA VAL A 101 8.46 -6.07 1.60
C VAL A 101 8.42 -4.59 1.95
N VAL A 102 7.89 -3.75 1.06
CA VAL A 102 7.82 -2.30 1.29
C VAL A 102 6.83 -1.98 2.42
N ALA A 103 5.69 -2.67 2.52
CA ALA A 103 4.74 -2.46 3.60
C ALA A 103 5.30 -2.90 4.95
N ALA A 104 5.97 -4.07 5.04
CA ALA A 104 6.63 -4.53 6.25
C ALA A 104 7.75 -3.57 6.68
N ASN A 105 8.56 -3.09 5.74
CA ASN A 105 9.59 -2.08 6.01
C ASN A 105 8.96 -0.77 6.51
N THR A 106 7.87 -0.30 5.89
CA THR A 106 7.14 0.89 6.35
C THR A 106 6.63 0.72 7.78
N LEU A 107 6.04 -0.44 8.08
CA LEU A 107 5.54 -0.76 9.42
C LEU A 107 6.67 -0.79 10.45
N TRP A 108 7.82 -1.37 10.08
CA TRP A 108 9.01 -1.40 10.93
C TRP A 108 9.48 0.01 11.31
N TRP A 109 9.52 0.93 10.35
CA TRP A 109 9.89 2.32 10.60
C TRP A 109 8.84 3.07 11.43
N VAL A 110 7.55 2.79 11.24
CA VAL A 110 6.48 3.36 12.08
C VAL A 110 6.64 2.89 13.53
N VAL A 111 6.84 1.60 13.77
CA VAL A 111 7.05 1.04 15.12
C VAL A 111 8.33 1.60 15.75
N GLY A 112 9.42 1.67 14.99
CA GLY A 112 10.66 2.31 15.43
C GLY A 112 10.46 3.77 15.81
N SER A 113 9.67 4.51 15.03
CA SER A 113 9.37 5.92 15.31
C SER A 113 8.62 6.11 16.62
N VAL A 114 7.62 5.27 16.90
CA VAL A 114 6.93 5.26 18.21
C VAL A 114 7.91 4.94 19.33
N TYR A 115 8.79 3.94 19.15
CA TYR A 115 9.77 3.56 20.16
C TYR A 115 10.72 4.71 20.51
N PHE A 116 11.30 5.39 19.52
CA PHE A 116 12.22 6.49 19.77
C PHE A 116 11.53 7.76 20.29
N MET A 117 10.30 8.05 19.84
CA MET A 117 9.57 9.24 20.34
C MET A 117 9.17 9.10 21.81
N TYR A 118 8.74 7.91 22.23
CA TYR A 118 8.12 7.72 23.53
C TYR A 118 8.99 6.98 24.56
N ILE A 119 9.98 6.19 24.13
CA ILE A 119 10.77 5.32 25.00
C ILE A 119 12.24 5.73 25.02
N ALA A 120 12.88 5.79 23.85
CA ALA A 120 14.30 6.09 23.72
C ALA A 120 14.49 7.55 23.27
N ARG A 121 14.52 8.50 24.20
CA ARG A 121 14.83 9.92 23.93
C ARG A 121 16.26 10.08 23.40
N VAL A 122 16.46 9.81 22.11
CA VAL A 122 17.75 9.91 21.42
C VAL A 122 17.72 11.12 20.48
N GLY A 123 18.77 11.95 20.52
CA GLY A 123 18.95 13.06 19.59
C GLY A 123 19.42 12.58 18.22
N GLY A 124 18.75 13.01 17.15
CA GLY A 124 19.05 12.63 15.77
C GLY A 124 17.93 13.00 14.81
N ILE A 125 18.03 12.56 13.54
CA ILE A 125 16.93 12.70 12.58
C ILE A 125 15.70 11.99 13.15
N PRO A 126 14.53 12.66 13.25
CA PRO A 126 13.32 12.03 13.75
C PRO A 126 13.00 10.80 12.89
N PRO A 127 12.93 9.59 13.48
CA PRO A 127 12.63 8.36 12.73
C PRO A 127 11.27 8.43 12.00
N SER A 128 10.38 9.31 12.46
CA SER A 128 9.10 9.61 11.83
C SER A 128 9.23 10.14 10.39
N ILE A 129 10.33 10.83 10.07
CA ILE A 129 10.63 11.27 8.70
C ILE A 129 10.89 10.07 7.79
N VAL A 130 11.63 9.08 8.30
CA VAL A 130 11.95 7.86 7.55
C VAL A 130 10.68 7.02 7.34
N ALA A 131 9.80 6.94 8.35
CA ALA A 131 8.51 6.28 8.23
C ALA A 131 7.61 6.95 7.17
N LEU A 132 7.56 8.29 7.14
CA LEU A 132 6.80 9.04 6.14
C LEU A 132 7.35 8.82 4.73
N PHE A 133 8.67 8.86 4.57
CA PHE A 133 9.33 8.60 3.29
C PHE A 133 9.06 7.17 2.79
N ALA A 134 9.24 6.17 3.66
CA ALA A 134 8.93 4.78 3.33
C ALA A 134 7.45 4.60 2.94
N GLY A 135 6.55 5.25 3.66
CA GLY A 135 5.12 5.26 3.33
C GLY A 135 4.80 5.96 2.00
N ALA A 136 5.50 7.04 1.66
CA ALA A 136 5.34 7.70 0.37
C ALA A 136 5.78 6.78 -0.79
N VAL A 137 6.91 6.08 -0.63
CA VAL A 137 7.37 5.05 -1.57
C VAL A 137 6.32 3.94 -1.71
N LEU A 138 5.78 3.45 -0.60
CA LEU A 138 4.70 2.47 -0.61
C LEU A 138 3.47 2.98 -1.38
N GLY A 139 3.07 4.24 -1.15
CA GLY A 139 1.97 4.88 -1.85
C GLY A 139 2.20 4.92 -3.37
N VAL A 140 3.40 5.27 -3.82
CA VAL A 140 3.75 5.28 -5.24
C VAL A 140 3.63 3.88 -5.83
N VAL A 141 4.15 2.85 -5.15
CA VAL A 141 4.04 1.46 -5.60
C VAL A 141 2.58 1.01 -5.71
N VAL A 142 1.74 1.36 -4.73
CA VAL A 142 0.28 1.07 -4.75
C VAL A 142 -0.41 1.74 -5.94
N LEU A 143 -0.11 3.03 -6.20
CA LEU A 143 -0.69 3.73 -7.35
C LEU A 143 -0.20 3.18 -8.69
N CYS A 144 1.09 2.85 -8.79
CA CYS A 144 1.66 2.19 -9.97
C CYS A 144 0.98 0.85 -10.23
N GLN A 145 0.77 0.03 -9.19
CA GLN A 145 0.05 -1.24 -9.32
C GLN A 145 -1.41 -1.01 -9.78
N ALA A 146 -2.12 -0.06 -9.17
CA ALA A 146 -3.50 0.25 -9.53
C ALA A 146 -3.61 0.74 -10.99
N ALA A 147 -2.66 1.58 -11.43
CA ALA A 147 -2.56 2.02 -12.81
C ALA A 147 -2.24 0.86 -13.75
N PHE A 148 -1.28 -0.01 -13.39
CA PHE A 148 -0.86 -1.15 -14.20
C PHE A 148 -2.01 -2.15 -14.44
N VAL A 149 -2.77 -2.49 -13.39
CA VAL A 149 -3.95 -3.37 -13.50
C VAL A 149 -5.03 -2.74 -14.39
N ARG A 150 -5.20 -1.42 -14.34
CA ARG A 150 -6.15 -0.71 -15.22
C ARG A 150 -5.68 -0.64 -16.67
N LEU A 151 -4.39 -0.45 -16.91
CA LEU A 151 -3.83 -0.33 -18.25
C LEU A 151 -3.74 -1.69 -18.98
N PHE A 152 -3.51 -2.77 -18.23
CA PHE A 152 -3.29 -4.10 -18.77
C PHE A 152 -4.23 -5.14 -18.15
N PRO A 153 -5.56 -5.04 -18.37
CA PRO A 153 -6.53 -5.96 -17.79
C PRO A 153 -6.33 -7.42 -18.22
N ALA A 154 -5.81 -7.65 -19.43
CA ALA A 154 -5.48 -8.98 -19.96
C ALA A 154 -3.97 -9.32 -19.88
N GLY A 155 -3.15 -8.37 -19.42
CA GLY A 155 -1.69 -8.51 -19.28
C GLY A 155 -0.88 -7.77 -20.34
N PRO A 156 0.37 -7.38 -20.01
CA PRO A 156 1.19 -6.51 -20.85
C PRO A 156 1.58 -7.18 -22.18
N LEU A 157 1.76 -8.50 -22.21
CA LEU A 157 2.19 -9.22 -23.40
C LEU A 157 1.08 -9.40 -24.44
N GLU A 158 -0.20 -9.47 -24.03
CA GLU A 158 -1.31 -9.47 -24.99
C GLU A 158 -1.45 -8.13 -25.70
N TRP A 159 -1.14 -7.02 -25.02
CA TRP A 159 -1.11 -5.69 -25.63
C TRP A 159 -0.04 -5.57 -26.73
N PHE A 160 1.14 -6.17 -26.52
CA PHE A 160 2.20 -6.20 -27.53
C PHE A 160 1.95 -7.20 -28.66
N ARG A 161 1.15 -8.27 -28.44
CA ARG A 161 0.82 -9.28 -29.46
C ARG A 161 -0.30 -8.82 -30.41
N GLY A 162 -1.07 -7.80 -30.05
CA GLY A 162 -2.14 -7.24 -30.87
C GLY A 162 -1.74 -6.06 -31.78
N ARG A 163 -0.45 -5.69 -31.81
CA ARG A 163 0.14 -4.75 -32.78
C ARG A 163 1.03 -5.50 -33.76
#